data_AF-A0A2D5H477-F1
#
_entry.id   AF-A0A2D5H477-F1
#
_cell.length_a   1.000
_cell.length_b   1.000
_cell.length_c   1.000
_cell.angle_alpha   90.00
_cell.angle_beta   90.00
_cell.angle_gamma   90.00
#
_symmetry.space_group_name_H-M   'P 1'
#
loop_
_entity.id
_entity.type
_entity.pdbx_description
1 polymer ?
#
loop_
_entity_poly.entity_id
_entity_poly.type
_entity_poly.pdbx_seq_one_letter_code
_entity_poly.pdbx_strand_id
1 'polypeptide(L)'
;MAFLKYNTTRLCRIICCVLAVVSASHSGCSDHSLEYTELKQINEKVTEAELKRYLKVIQLIPEGKMPTFPTVYAPAPVWSHIRSLPIEDLVNSEQINMSQLWDVQRISDQFGIRNRLLKKALLRRDMSKEQFISFTLAIGLAASRHQLRSDQKLEEMITKGNNAIHQMQLDKRPFSSLSLEERHRTLHEAMWIARVNRAEHLIQVPPENINLVRKNWDQLKTVLPPQFLKNPLDELTDTLEERGIPFTVQEDGSDQLLEWTSTNAIIGTDAPDPQPAPVKIQ
;
A
#
# COMPACT_ATOMS: atom_id res chain seq x y z
N MET A 1 -78.63 -30.92 -38.90
CA MET A 1 -77.55 -31.48 -38.07
C MET A 1 -76.23 -30.96 -38.62
N ALA A 2 -75.83 -29.75 -38.23
CA ALA A 2 -75.04 -29.48 -37.02
C ALA A 2 -73.62 -30.05 -37.14
N PHE A 3 -72.68 -29.19 -37.58
CA PHE A 3 -71.65 -28.60 -36.70
C PHE A 3 -70.69 -29.64 -36.12
N LEU A 4 -69.68 -30.11 -36.87
CA LEU A 4 -68.53 -30.80 -36.23
C LEU A 4 -67.27 -31.06 -37.08
N LYS A 5 -67.00 -30.31 -38.17
CA LYS A 5 -65.79 -30.58 -38.99
C LYS A 5 -64.80 -29.43 -39.18
N TYR A 6 -65.06 -28.23 -38.67
CA TYR A 6 -64.21 -27.06 -38.98
C TYR A 6 -63.36 -26.51 -37.82
N ASN A 7 -63.49 -27.04 -36.60
CA ASN A 7 -62.83 -26.46 -35.43
C ASN A 7 -61.54 -27.17 -34.97
N THR A 8 -61.26 -28.38 -35.45
CA THR A 8 -60.09 -29.16 -34.99
C THR A 8 -58.77 -28.73 -35.64
N THR A 9 -58.80 -28.23 -36.89
CA THR A 9 -57.59 -27.80 -37.61
C THR A 9 -57.11 -26.39 -37.21
N ARG A 10 -58.00 -25.50 -36.77
CA ARG A 10 -57.63 -24.18 -36.23
C ARG A 10 -57.10 -24.26 -34.80
N LEU A 11 -57.68 -25.11 -33.94
CA LEU A 11 -57.19 -25.30 -32.56
C LEU A 11 -55.79 -25.93 -32.54
N CYS A 12 -55.50 -26.93 -33.39
CA CYS A 12 -54.15 -27.50 -33.47
C CYS A 12 -53.10 -26.49 -33.95
N ARG A 13 -53.44 -25.58 -34.88
CA ARG A 13 -52.51 -24.53 -35.33
C ARG A 13 -52.26 -23.46 -34.26
N ILE A 14 -53.29 -23.08 -33.51
CA ILE A 14 -53.15 -22.10 -32.41
C ILE A 14 -52.36 -22.71 -31.23
N ILE A 15 -52.62 -23.97 -30.89
CA ILE A 15 -51.87 -24.67 -29.82
C ILE A 15 -50.40 -24.86 -30.21
N CYS A 16 -50.08 -25.22 -31.46
CA CYS A 16 -48.69 -25.31 -31.92
C CYS A 16 -47.98 -23.94 -31.98
N CYS A 17 -48.69 -22.86 -32.34
CA CYS A 17 -48.10 -21.51 -32.33
C CYS A 17 -47.89 -20.97 -30.91
N VAL A 18 -48.77 -21.28 -29.95
CA VAL A 18 -48.60 -20.88 -28.54
C VAL A 18 -47.49 -21.70 -27.88
N LEU A 19 -47.37 -23.00 -28.17
CA LEU A 19 -46.25 -23.81 -27.70
C LEU A 19 -44.90 -23.37 -28.29
N ALA A 20 -44.86 -22.92 -29.55
CA ALA A 20 -43.64 -22.38 -30.17
C ALA A 20 -43.21 -21.01 -29.60
N VAL A 21 -44.17 -20.15 -29.21
CA VAL A 21 -43.87 -18.85 -28.58
C VAL A 21 -43.46 -19.02 -27.11
N VAL A 22 -44.04 -19.99 -26.39
CA VAL A 22 -43.63 -20.30 -25.00
C VAL A 22 -42.26 -21.00 -24.96
N SER A 23 -41.92 -21.85 -25.93
CA SER A 23 -40.59 -22.49 -25.99
C SER A 23 -39.48 -21.59 -26.54
N ALA A 24 -39.80 -20.47 -27.21
CA ALA A 24 -38.84 -19.41 -27.55
C ALA A 24 -38.60 -18.41 -26.41
N SER A 25 -39.33 -18.52 -25.29
CA SER A 25 -39.20 -17.63 -24.12
C SER A 25 -38.28 -18.20 -23.02
N HIS A 26 -37.66 -19.36 -23.25
CA HIS A 26 -36.72 -20.00 -22.30
C HIS A 26 -35.31 -20.23 -22.85
N SER A 27 -34.99 -19.69 -24.03
CA SER A 27 -33.60 -19.56 -24.51
C SER A 27 -32.93 -18.26 -24.04
N GLY A 28 -33.37 -17.75 -22.89
CA GLY A 28 -32.64 -16.81 -22.05
C GLY A 28 -32.14 -17.54 -20.81
N CYS A 29 -31.41 -18.65 -20.99
CA CYS A 29 -30.45 -19.08 -19.98
C CYS A 29 -29.37 -18.00 -20.00
N SER A 30 -29.65 -16.88 -19.33
CA SER A 30 -28.58 -16.12 -18.74
C SER A 30 -27.89 -17.13 -17.84
N ASP A 31 -26.75 -17.64 -18.30
CA ASP A 31 -25.66 -17.85 -17.38
C ASP A 31 -25.50 -16.50 -16.66
N HIS A 32 -26.27 -16.33 -15.58
CA HIS A 32 -25.72 -15.77 -14.38
C HIS A 32 -24.62 -16.77 -13.98
N SER A 33 -23.52 -16.73 -14.74
CA SER A 33 -22.23 -17.15 -14.28
C SER A 33 -22.14 -16.47 -12.93
N LEU A 34 -22.19 -17.27 -11.88
CA LEU A 34 -22.03 -16.83 -10.50
C LEU A 34 -21.05 -15.67 -10.53
N GLU A 35 -21.51 -14.49 -10.09
CA GLU A 35 -20.64 -13.35 -9.84
C GLU A 35 -19.39 -13.95 -9.18
N TYR A 36 -18.24 -13.73 -9.79
CA TYR A 36 -16.99 -14.32 -9.32
C TYR A 36 -16.64 -13.63 -7.98
N THR A 37 -17.36 -13.95 -6.90
CA THR A 37 -17.34 -13.19 -5.64
C THR A 37 -16.02 -13.36 -4.89
N GLU A 38 -15.13 -14.20 -5.39
CA GLU A 38 -13.82 -14.42 -4.80
C GLU A 38 -12.98 -13.15 -4.90
N LEU A 39 -12.63 -12.63 -3.72
CA LEU A 39 -11.72 -11.53 -3.57
C LEU A 39 -10.31 -12.02 -3.86
N LYS A 40 -9.62 -11.31 -4.75
CA LYS A 40 -8.24 -11.62 -5.11
C LYS A 40 -7.35 -11.54 -3.87
N GLN A 41 -6.68 -12.63 -3.55
CA GLN A 41 -5.68 -12.64 -2.48
C GLN A 41 -4.34 -12.11 -2.99
N ILE A 42 -3.51 -11.60 -2.08
CA ILE A 42 -2.20 -11.01 -2.42
C ILE A 42 -1.26 -12.07 -3.03
N ASN A 43 -1.37 -13.31 -2.56
CA ASN A 43 -0.60 -14.46 -3.01
C ASN A 43 -1.12 -15.10 -4.31
N GLU A 44 -2.19 -14.57 -4.90
CA GLU A 44 -2.74 -15.10 -6.14
C GLU A 44 -2.20 -14.39 -7.37
N LYS A 45 -1.99 -15.16 -8.44
CA LYS A 45 -1.55 -14.63 -9.72
C LYS A 45 -2.66 -13.78 -10.35
N VAL A 46 -2.35 -12.53 -10.68
CA VAL A 46 -3.17 -11.65 -11.51
C VAL A 46 -2.86 -11.93 -12.98
N THR A 47 -3.91 -12.16 -13.75
CA THR A 47 -3.85 -12.40 -15.20
C THR A 47 -3.89 -11.08 -15.98
N GLU A 48 -3.41 -11.10 -17.23
CA GLU A 48 -3.49 -9.91 -18.10
C GLU A 48 -4.93 -9.47 -18.38
N ALA A 49 -5.88 -10.42 -18.41
CA ALA A 49 -7.30 -10.12 -18.60
C ALA A 49 -7.88 -9.36 -17.40
N GLU A 50 -7.56 -9.79 -16.18
CA GLU A 50 -7.95 -9.11 -14.94
C GLU A 50 -7.33 -7.71 -14.87
N LEU A 51 -6.04 -7.57 -15.18
CA LEU A 51 -5.38 -6.27 -15.22
C LEU A 51 -6.04 -5.31 -16.24
N LYS A 52 -6.35 -5.80 -17.44
CA LYS A 52 -7.08 -5.01 -18.45
C LYS A 52 -8.46 -4.61 -17.96
N ARG A 53 -9.18 -5.49 -17.25
CA ARG A 53 -10.49 -5.17 -16.67
C ARG A 53 -10.38 -4.09 -15.60
N TYR A 54 -9.40 -4.21 -14.71
CA TYR A 54 -9.07 -3.21 -13.68
C TYR A 54 -8.78 -1.83 -14.29
N LEU A 55 -7.87 -1.76 -15.25
CA LEU A 55 -7.49 -0.51 -15.92
C LEU A 55 -8.66 0.13 -16.67
N LYS A 56 -9.55 -0.69 -17.26
CA LYS A 56 -10.77 -0.20 -17.91
C LYS A 56 -11.75 0.46 -16.93
N VAL A 57 -11.80 0.06 -15.66
CA VAL A 57 -12.61 0.77 -14.65
C VAL A 57 -12.05 2.16 -14.43
N ILE A 58 -10.74 2.28 -14.27
CA ILE A 58 -10.05 3.56 -14.04
C ILE A 58 -10.24 4.50 -15.24
N GLN A 59 -10.08 3.99 -16.47
CA GLN A 59 -10.28 4.76 -17.70
C GLN A 59 -11.70 5.31 -17.88
N LEU A 60 -12.71 4.70 -17.25
CA LEU A 60 -14.09 5.19 -17.30
C LEU A 60 -14.33 6.37 -16.35
N ILE A 61 -13.40 6.64 -15.44
CA ILE A 61 -13.48 7.73 -14.47
C ILE A 61 -12.63 8.89 -15.01
N PRO A 62 -13.19 10.12 -15.08
CA PRO A 62 -12.41 11.28 -15.49
C PRO A 62 -11.19 11.51 -14.59
N GLU A 63 -10.13 12.07 -15.18
CA GLU A 63 -8.90 12.39 -14.46
C GLU A 63 -9.18 13.31 -13.25
N GLY A 64 -8.51 13.03 -12.12
CA GLY A 64 -8.72 13.75 -10.86
C GLY A 64 -10.06 13.49 -10.15
N LYS A 65 -10.95 12.64 -10.69
CA LYS A 65 -12.22 12.24 -10.05
C LYS A 65 -12.17 10.88 -9.34
N MET A 66 -11.05 10.17 -9.48
CA MET A 66 -10.79 8.95 -8.72
C MET A 66 -10.71 9.31 -7.23
N PRO A 67 -11.46 8.63 -6.34
CA PRO A 67 -11.35 8.90 -4.92
C PRO A 67 -9.96 8.47 -4.43
N THR A 68 -9.44 9.18 -3.43
CA THR A 68 -8.16 8.84 -2.81
C THR A 68 -8.24 7.45 -2.17
N PHE A 69 -7.28 6.60 -2.51
CA PHE A 69 -7.18 5.28 -1.92
C PHE A 69 -6.62 5.39 -0.48
N PRO A 70 -7.21 4.73 0.52
CA PRO A 70 -6.68 4.74 1.89
C PRO A 70 -5.25 4.22 1.97
N THR A 71 -4.48 4.76 2.93
CA THR A 71 -3.12 4.29 3.18
C THR A 71 -3.15 2.94 3.90
N VAL A 72 -2.48 1.95 3.31
CA VAL A 72 -2.36 0.59 3.87
C VAL A 72 -1.03 0.35 4.59
N TYR A 73 -0.02 1.15 4.25
CA TYR A 73 1.27 1.11 4.92
C TYR A 73 1.22 1.94 6.20
N ALA A 74 1.24 1.27 7.35
CA ALA A 74 1.29 1.95 8.64
C ALA A 74 2.55 2.82 8.77
N PRO A 75 2.46 4.05 9.27
CA PRO A 75 3.65 4.85 9.57
C PRO A 75 4.50 4.20 10.67
N ALA A 76 5.71 4.74 10.91
CA ALA A 76 6.50 4.36 12.06
C ALA A 76 5.69 4.58 13.36
N PRO A 77 5.73 3.67 14.35
CA PRO A 77 5.05 3.86 15.62
C PRO A 77 5.53 5.13 16.33
N VAL A 78 4.58 5.93 16.82
CA VAL A 78 4.86 7.15 17.59
C VAL A 78 4.11 7.06 18.90
N TRP A 79 4.83 6.79 19.99
CA TRP A 79 4.24 6.76 21.33
C TRP A 79 4.56 8.04 22.08
N SER A 80 3.54 8.62 22.69
CA SER A 80 3.71 9.81 23.52
C SER A 80 4.56 9.50 24.76
N HIS A 81 5.42 10.44 25.14
CA HIS A 81 6.31 10.32 26.30
C HIS A 81 5.56 10.13 27.64
N ILE A 82 4.28 10.51 27.71
CA ILE A 82 3.42 10.33 28.89
C ILE A 82 2.63 9.01 28.88
N ARG A 83 2.86 8.12 27.90
CA ARG A 83 2.06 6.90 27.74
C ARG A 83 2.32 5.94 28.92
N SER A 84 1.27 5.64 29.68
CA SER A 84 1.33 4.80 30.87
C SER A 84 1.12 3.31 30.61
N LEU A 85 0.82 2.93 29.36
CA LEU A 85 0.69 1.52 29.01
C LEU A 85 2.06 0.82 29.05
N PRO A 86 2.10 -0.45 29.48
CA PRO A 86 3.25 -1.33 29.28
C PRO A 86 3.67 -1.38 27.80
N ILE A 87 4.96 -1.58 27.56
CA ILE A 87 5.50 -1.70 26.21
C ILE A 87 4.87 -2.90 25.49
N GLU A 88 4.71 -4.05 26.17
CA GLU A 88 3.99 -5.21 25.65
C GLU A 88 2.61 -4.85 25.06
N ASP A 89 1.79 -4.12 25.82
CA ASP A 89 0.45 -3.71 25.38
C ASP A 89 0.50 -2.73 24.21
N LEU A 90 1.49 -1.84 24.19
CA LEU A 90 1.71 -0.92 23.07
C LEU A 90 2.05 -1.69 21.80
N VAL A 91 3.01 -2.62 21.86
CA VAL A 91 3.39 -3.48 20.73
C VAL A 91 2.19 -4.26 20.20
N ASN A 92 1.43 -4.91 21.08
CA ASN A 92 0.24 -5.67 20.70
C ASN A 92 -0.83 -4.77 20.05
N SER A 93 -1.04 -3.57 20.61
CA SER A 93 -1.99 -2.60 20.04
C SER A 93 -1.58 -2.13 18.64
N GLU A 94 -0.28 -1.88 18.41
CA GLU A 94 0.24 -1.51 17.10
C GLU A 94 0.05 -2.66 16.10
N GLN A 95 0.40 -3.89 16.45
CA GLN A 95 0.21 -5.05 15.58
C GLN A 95 -1.27 -5.23 15.16
N ILE A 96 -2.19 -5.09 16.11
CA ILE A 96 -3.64 -5.14 15.83
C ILE A 96 -4.04 -4.01 14.89
N ASN A 97 -3.63 -2.77 15.17
CA ASN A 97 -3.95 -1.62 14.33
C ASN A 97 -3.44 -1.79 12.89
N MET A 98 -2.21 -2.28 12.73
CA MET A 98 -1.58 -2.49 11.43
C MET A 98 -2.26 -3.59 10.62
N SER A 99 -2.65 -4.71 11.25
CA SER A 99 -3.37 -5.79 10.55
C SER A 99 -4.70 -5.33 9.97
N GLN A 100 -5.40 -4.42 10.66
CA GLN A 100 -6.68 -3.88 10.19
C GLN A 100 -6.53 -2.95 8.98
N LEU A 101 -5.36 -2.35 8.73
CA LEU A 101 -5.15 -1.45 7.59
C LEU A 101 -5.24 -2.17 6.24
N TRP A 102 -4.99 -3.48 6.24
CA TRP A 102 -5.03 -4.33 5.06
C TRP A 102 -6.40 -4.97 4.81
N ASP A 103 -7.34 -4.81 5.74
CA ASP A 103 -8.68 -5.37 5.64
C ASP A 103 -9.48 -4.71 4.50
N VAL A 104 -9.85 -5.51 3.50
CA VAL A 104 -10.63 -5.09 2.33
C VAL A 104 -11.95 -4.48 2.74
N GLN A 105 -12.61 -4.99 3.79
CA GLN A 105 -13.89 -4.46 4.25
C GLN A 105 -13.72 -3.06 4.83
N ARG A 106 -12.71 -2.86 5.70
CA ARG A 106 -12.39 -1.53 6.25
C ARG A 106 -12.03 -0.53 5.16
N ILE A 107 -11.23 -0.95 4.16
CA ILE A 107 -10.89 -0.10 3.02
C ILE A 107 -12.14 0.23 2.20
N SER A 108 -13.02 -0.77 1.98
CA SER A 108 -14.31 -0.61 1.30
C SER A 108 -15.17 0.45 1.97
N ASP A 109 -15.24 0.44 3.30
CA ASP A 109 -16.04 1.39 4.08
C ASP A 109 -15.53 2.83 3.99
N GLN A 110 -14.25 3.05 3.67
CA GLN A 110 -13.65 4.39 3.53
C GLN A 110 -13.57 4.85 2.06
N PHE A 111 -13.31 3.91 1.15
CA PHE A 111 -13.03 4.19 -0.24
C PHE A 111 -14.30 4.50 -1.03
N GLY A 112 -14.43 5.74 -1.49
CA GLY A 112 -15.40 6.10 -2.52
C GLY A 112 -16.88 5.96 -2.11
N ILE A 113 -17.20 5.98 -0.80
CA ILE A 113 -18.56 5.79 -0.23
C ILE A 113 -19.65 6.52 -1.03
N ARG A 114 -19.38 7.76 -1.43
CA ARG A 114 -20.34 8.64 -2.12
C ARG A 114 -19.95 8.93 -3.58
N ASN A 115 -18.96 8.22 -4.13
CA ASN A 115 -18.48 8.46 -5.48
C ASN A 115 -19.36 7.74 -6.52
N ARG A 116 -20.33 8.48 -7.08
CA ARG A 116 -21.25 7.97 -8.11
C ARG A 116 -20.53 7.53 -9.39
N LEU A 117 -19.43 8.18 -9.75
CA LEU A 117 -18.67 7.87 -10.98
C LEU A 117 -17.98 6.52 -10.84
N LEU A 118 -17.33 6.28 -9.69
CA LEU A 118 -16.75 4.98 -9.37
C LEU A 118 -17.81 3.87 -9.40
N LYS A 119 -18.96 4.07 -8.72
CA LYS A 119 -20.06 3.09 -8.74
C LYS A 119 -20.53 2.77 -10.16
N LYS A 120 -20.69 3.79 -11.02
CA LYS A 120 -21.09 3.60 -12.42
C LYS A 120 -20.02 2.89 -13.26
N ALA A 121 -18.75 3.19 -13.03
CA ALA A 121 -17.63 2.55 -13.73
C ALA A 121 -17.51 1.06 -13.36
N LEU A 122 -17.66 0.75 -12.07
CA LEU A 122 -17.68 -0.62 -11.53
C LEU A 122 -18.84 -1.44 -12.11
N LEU A 123 -20.06 -0.89 -12.09
CA LEU A 123 -21.25 -1.53 -12.67
C LEU A 123 -21.09 -1.81 -14.18
N ARG A 124 -20.46 -0.92 -14.94
CA ARG A 124 -20.21 -1.11 -16.39
C ARG A 124 -19.21 -2.24 -16.70
N ARG A 125 -18.47 -2.70 -15.70
CA ARG A 125 -17.45 -3.73 -15.83
C ARG A 125 -17.75 -4.94 -14.97
N ASP A 126 -18.97 -5.05 -14.43
CA ASP A 126 -19.44 -6.13 -13.56
C ASP A 126 -18.45 -6.46 -12.43
N MET A 127 -17.88 -5.42 -11.83
CA MET A 127 -16.85 -5.53 -10.78
C MET A 127 -17.38 -4.95 -9.47
N SER A 128 -17.28 -5.69 -8.37
CA SER A 128 -17.59 -5.17 -7.04
C SER A 128 -16.52 -4.19 -6.57
N LYS A 129 -16.86 -3.36 -5.58
CA LYS A 129 -15.91 -2.40 -5.02
C LYS A 129 -14.79 -3.13 -4.28
N GLU A 130 -15.13 -4.21 -3.59
CA GLU A 130 -14.23 -5.09 -2.85
C GLU A 130 -13.24 -5.77 -3.81
N GLN A 131 -13.71 -6.31 -4.94
CA GLN A 131 -12.84 -6.85 -5.99
C GLN A 131 -11.86 -5.79 -6.53
N PHE A 132 -12.35 -4.58 -6.80
CA PHE A 132 -11.50 -3.48 -7.28
C PHE A 132 -10.41 -3.12 -6.26
N ILE A 133 -10.76 -3.11 -4.97
CA ILE A 133 -9.81 -2.89 -3.87
C ILE A 133 -8.79 -4.04 -3.81
N SER A 134 -9.25 -5.29 -3.83
CA SER A 134 -8.37 -6.48 -3.84
C SER A 134 -7.38 -6.46 -5.02
N PHE A 135 -7.83 -6.10 -6.22
CA PHE A 135 -6.92 -5.91 -7.37
C PHE A 135 -5.94 -4.75 -7.14
N THR A 136 -6.40 -3.64 -6.57
CA THR A 136 -5.52 -2.51 -6.24
C THR A 136 -4.43 -2.93 -5.23
N LEU A 137 -4.79 -3.74 -4.23
CA LEU A 137 -3.83 -4.26 -3.25
C LEU A 137 -2.84 -5.23 -3.89
N ALA A 138 -3.30 -6.23 -4.64
CA ALA A 138 -2.43 -7.22 -5.28
C ALA A 138 -1.46 -6.58 -6.29
N ILE A 139 -1.97 -5.69 -7.15
CA ILE A 139 -1.14 -4.97 -8.14
C ILE A 139 -0.23 -3.94 -7.45
N GLY A 140 -0.74 -3.22 -6.44
CA GLY A 140 0.01 -2.23 -5.68
C GLY A 140 1.16 -2.83 -4.87
N LEU A 141 0.93 -3.97 -4.22
CA LEU A 141 1.99 -4.72 -3.53
C LEU A 141 3.02 -5.26 -4.51
N ALA A 142 2.61 -5.76 -5.68
CA ALA A 142 3.54 -6.17 -6.72
C ALA A 142 4.36 -5.00 -7.27
N ALA A 143 3.77 -3.81 -7.42
CA ALA A 143 4.49 -2.58 -7.73
C ALA A 143 5.49 -2.20 -6.64
N SER A 144 5.10 -2.31 -5.38
CA SER A 144 5.99 -2.01 -4.25
C SER A 144 7.15 -3.00 -4.16
N ARG A 145 6.88 -4.29 -4.39
CA ARG A 145 7.89 -5.36 -4.47
C ARG A 145 8.87 -5.12 -5.61
N HIS A 146 8.39 -4.59 -6.75
CA HIS A 146 9.24 -4.22 -7.88
C HIS A 146 10.21 -3.08 -7.55
N GLN A 147 9.85 -2.18 -6.62
CA GLN A 147 10.69 -1.07 -6.17
C GLN A 147 11.69 -1.45 -5.06
N LEU A 148 11.67 -2.69 -4.58
CA LEU A 148 12.63 -3.14 -3.57
C LEU A 148 14.04 -3.23 -4.17
N ARG A 149 15.03 -2.97 -3.32
CA ARG A 149 16.43 -3.09 -3.69
C ARG A 149 16.88 -4.54 -3.58
N SER A 150 17.96 -4.90 -4.28
CA SER A 150 18.48 -6.27 -4.32
C SER A 150 19.13 -6.73 -3.01
N ASP A 151 19.59 -5.81 -2.19
CA ASP A 151 20.19 -6.04 -0.86
C ASP A 151 19.13 -6.27 0.24
N GLN A 152 17.87 -5.88 0.01
CA GLN A 152 16.78 -6.04 0.95
C GLN A 152 16.19 -7.47 0.92
N LYS A 153 16.71 -8.32 1.81
CA LYS A 153 16.23 -9.70 1.99
C LYS A 153 15.07 -9.77 2.98
N LEU A 154 13.86 -10.01 2.47
CA LEU A 154 12.63 -9.98 3.28
C LEU A 154 12.61 -11.04 4.39
N GLU A 155 13.09 -12.25 4.11
CA GLU A 155 13.09 -13.37 5.06
C GLU A 155 13.99 -13.09 6.28
N GLU A 156 15.17 -12.51 6.03
CA GLU A 156 16.10 -12.10 7.09
C GLU A 156 15.51 -10.95 7.90
N MET A 157 14.85 -9.98 7.24
CA MET A 157 14.17 -8.86 7.92
C MET A 157 13.03 -9.34 8.83
N ILE A 158 12.20 -10.28 8.35
CA ILE A 158 11.09 -10.85 9.14
C ILE A 158 11.66 -11.55 10.37
N THR A 159 12.71 -12.35 10.20
CA THR A 159 13.31 -13.10 11.31
C THR A 159 13.95 -12.17 12.36
N LYS A 160 14.76 -11.19 11.92
CA LYS A 160 15.37 -10.20 12.81
C LYS A 160 14.31 -9.35 13.53
N GLY A 161 13.31 -8.89 12.79
CA GLY A 161 12.23 -8.07 13.32
C GLY A 161 11.36 -8.83 14.33
N ASN A 162 11.01 -10.08 14.05
CA ASN A 162 10.25 -10.91 15.01
C ASN A 162 11.00 -11.14 16.31
N ASN A 163 12.33 -11.30 16.26
CA ASN A 163 13.13 -11.38 17.48
C ASN A 163 13.10 -10.07 18.27
N ALA A 164 13.25 -8.92 17.62
CA ALA A 164 13.19 -7.61 18.26
C ALA A 164 11.79 -7.33 18.88
N ILE A 165 10.73 -7.63 18.13
CA ILE A 165 9.34 -7.51 18.60
C ILE A 165 9.11 -8.41 19.81
N HIS A 166 9.58 -9.65 19.78
CA HIS A 166 9.45 -10.57 20.90
C HIS A 166 10.16 -10.05 22.15
N GLN A 167 11.35 -9.46 22.03
CA GLN A 167 12.04 -8.85 23.17
C GLN A 167 11.24 -7.68 23.77
N MET A 168 10.64 -6.82 22.93
CA MET A 168 9.79 -5.73 23.42
C MET A 168 8.51 -6.24 24.11
N GLN A 169 7.94 -7.35 23.63
CA GLN A 169 6.77 -7.99 24.26
C GLN A 169 7.08 -8.57 25.65
N LEU A 170 8.35 -8.83 25.97
CA LEU A 170 8.75 -9.26 27.31
C LEU A 170 8.86 -8.07 28.29
N ASP A 171 8.90 -6.82 27.81
CA ASP A 171 9.02 -5.64 28.65
C ASP A 171 7.65 -5.16 29.16
N LYS A 172 7.42 -5.40 30.46
CA LYS A 172 6.20 -5.03 31.19
C LYS A 172 6.25 -3.64 31.81
N ARG A 173 7.36 -2.92 31.67
CA ARG A 173 7.49 -1.57 32.23
C ARG A 173 6.58 -0.59 31.47
N PRO A 174 5.94 0.36 32.15
CA PRO A 174 5.24 1.46 31.47
C PRO A 174 6.21 2.27 30.62
N PHE A 175 5.81 2.65 29.40
CA PHE A 175 6.67 3.44 28.50
C PHE A 175 7.12 4.78 29.13
N SER A 176 6.24 5.43 29.90
CA SER A 176 6.55 6.66 30.63
C SER A 176 7.60 6.51 31.73
N SER A 177 7.83 5.29 32.23
CA SER A 177 8.81 5.01 33.30
C SER A 177 10.25 4.92 32.79
N LEU A 178 10.42 4.72 31.49
CA LEU A 178 11.73 4.64 30.85
C LEU A 178 12.45 6.00 30.88
N SER A 179 13.77 5.97 30.90
CA SER A 179 14.61 7.15 30.64
C SER A 179 14.44 7.67 29.22
N LEU A 180 14.87 8.91 28.93
CA LEU A 180 14.76 9.49 27.59
C LEU A 180 15.48 8.65 26.52
N GLU A 181 16.68 8.16 26.85
CA GLU A 181 17.49 7.32 25.97
C GLU A 181 16.82 5.96 25.71
N GLU A 182 16.33 5.30 26.76
CA GLU A 182 15.57 4.05 26.63
C GLU A 182 14.31 4.24 25.79
N ARG A 183 13.55 5.34 25.97
CA ARG A 183 12.38 5.63 25.14
C ARG A 183 12.74 5.77 23.68
N HIS A 184 13.82 6.50 23.38
CA HIS A 184 14.28 6.68 22.01
C HIS A 184 14.66 5.33 21.39
N ARG A 185 15.42 4.51 22.12
CA ARG A 185 15.78 3.15 21.69
C ARG A 185 14.55 2.26 21.48
N THR A 186 13.63 2.25 22.43
CA THR A 186 12.38 1.47 22.32
C THR A 186 11.54 1.92 21.12
N LEU A 187 11.45 3.21 20.84
CA LEU A 187 10.75 3.71 19.64
C LEU A 187 11.43 3.29 18.34
N HIS A 188 12.77 3.30 18.31
CA HIS A 188 13.54 2.80 17.18
C HIS A 188 13.31 1.30 16.98
N GLU A 189 13.34 0.51 18.06
CA GLU A 189 13.01 -0.92 18.01
C GLU A 189 11.56 -1.16 17.58
N ALA A 190 10.61 -0.31 18.00
CA ALA A 190 9.20 -0.38 17.60
C ALA A 190 9.00 -0.21 16.08
N MET A 191 9.92 0.45 15.36
CA MET A 191 9.88 0.52 13.89
C MET A 191 9.88 -0.87 13.24
N TRP A 192 10.45 -1.89 13.89
CA TRP A 192 10.40 -3.27 13.42
C TRP A 192 8.97 -3.81 13.27
N ILE A 193 8.00 -3.33 14.07
CA ILE A 193 6.60 -3.74 13.96
C ILE A 193 6.06 -3.40 12.57
N ALA A 194 6.28 -2.17 12.11
CA ALA A 194 5.88 -1.73 10.78
C ALA A 194 6.71 -2.41 9.68
N ARG A 195 8.03 -2.58 9.87
CA ARG A 195 8.90 -3.24 8.88
C ARG A 195 8.47 -4.69 8.63
N VAL A 196 8.24 -5.46 9.70
CA VAL A 196 7.80 -6.86 9.62
C VAL A 196 6.45 -6.95 8.94
N ASN A 197 5.47 -6.12 9.35
CA ASN A 197 4.15 -6.11 8.72
C ASN A 197 4.24 -5.88 7.21
N ARG A 198 5.04 -4.90 6.76
CA ARG A 198 5.24 -4.63 5.32
C ARG A 198 5.93 -5.82 4.64
N ALA A 199 6.98 -6.38 5.24
CA ALA A 199 7.73 -7.50 4.68
C ALA A 199 6.89 -8.78 4.54
N GLU A 200 6.05 -9.09 5.52
CA GLU A 200 5.13 -10.24 5.52
C GLU A 200 4.10 -10.19 4.38
N HIS A 201 3.64 -8.98 4.00
CA HIS A 201 2.75 -8.84 2.84
C HIS A 201 3.52 -8.89 1.51
N LEU A 202 4.73 -8.32 1.48
CA LEU A 202 5.56 -8.30 0.26
C LEU A 202 6.08 -9.69 -0.12
N ILE A 203 6.45 -10.53 0.86
CA ILE A 203 6.96 -11.89 0.58
C ILE A 203 5.89 -12.79 -0.04
N GLN A 204 4.61 -12.53 0.25
CA GLN A 204 3.48 -13.28 -0.30
C GLN A 204 3.27 -13.03 -1.80
N VAL A 205 3.82 -11.94 -2.36
CA VAL A 205 3.59 -11.56 -3.75
C VAL A 205 4.23 -12.56 -4.72
N PRO A 206 3.45 -13.18 -5.64
CA PRO A 206 3.97 -14.08 -6.64
C PRO A 206 4.90 -13.38 -7.64
N PRO A 207 5.99 -14.03 -8.11
CA PRO A 207 6.90 -13.45 -9.09
C PRO A 207 6.22 -13.11 -10.42
N GLU A 208 5.15 -13.80 -10.78
CA GLU A 208 4.33 -13.52 -11.97
C GLU A 208 3.70 -12.13 -11.91
N ASN A 209 3.25 -11.69 -10.73
CA ASN A 209 2.64 -10.38 -10.55
C ASN A 209 3.69 -9.28 -10.71
N ILE A 210 4.91 -9.51 -10.20
CA ILE A 210 6.05 -8.58 -10.38
C ILE A 210 6.37 -8.42 -11.87
N ASN A 211 6.42 -9.54 -12.61
CA ASN A 211 6.67 -9.53 -14.05
C ASN A 211 5.55 -8.84 -14.83
N LEU A 212 4.29 -9.05 -14.43
CA LEU A 212 3.13 -8.37 -15.02
C LEU A 212 3.21 -6.85 -14.82
N VAL A 213 3.54 -6.41 -13.60
CA VAL A 213 3.71 -4.99 -13.28
C VAL A 213 4.86 -4.39 -14.07
N ARG A 214 6.02 -5.07 -14.14
CA ARG A 214 7.18 -4.61 -14.91
C ARG A 214 6.83 -4.36 -16.38
N LYS A 215 6.08 -5.28 -17.01
CA LYS A 215 5.65 -5.14 -18.41
C LYS A 215 4.71 -3.96 -18.64
N ASN A 216 3.92 -3.59 -17.64
CA ASN A 216 2.87 -2.56 -17.75
C ASN A 216 3.19 -1.31 -16.90
N TRP A 217 4.45 -1.11 -16.51
CA TRP A 217 4.85 -0.10 -15.52
C TRP A 217 4.46 1.31 -15.94
N ASP A 218 4.65 1.66 -17.21
CA ASP A 218 4.33 2.99 -17.72
C ASP A 218 2.85 3.36 -17.61
N GLN A 219 1.96 2.37 -17.73
CA GLN A 219 0.54 2.58 -17.53
C GLN A 219 0.17 2.54 -16.04
N LEU A 220 0.83 1.69 -15.25
CA LEU A 220 0.52 1.51 -13.84
C LEU A 220 0.97 2.71 -12.98
N LYS A 221 2.10 3.33 -13.32
CA LYS A 221 2.64 4.48 -12.57
C LYS A 221 1.71 5.71 -12.56
N THR A 222 0.81 5.83 -13.54
CA THR A 222 -0.12 6.96 -13.64
C THR A 222 -1.43 6.72 -12.90
N VAL A 223 -1.76 5.47 -12.60
CA VAL A 223 -3.06 5.08 -12.03
C VAL A 223 -2.99 4.55 -10.62
N LEU A 224 -1.87 3.95 -10.22
CA LEU A 224 -1.71 3.37 -8.89
C LEU A 224 -1.58 4.45 -7.82
N PRO A 225 -2.08 4.20 -6.60
CA PRO A 225 -1.84 5.07 -5.46
C PRO A 225 -0.33 5.32 -5.25
N PRO A 226 0.08 6.56 -4.92
CA PRO A 226 1.49 6.95 -4.87
C PRO A 226 2.32 6.17 -3.84
N GLN A 227 1.67 5.68 -2.78
CA GLN A 227 2.30 4.83 -1.76
C GLN A 227 2.86 3.51 -2.31
N PHE A 228 2.31 3.00 -3.42
CA PHE A 228 2.78 1.75 -4.05
C PHE A 228 3.87 1.98 -5.11
N LEU A 229 4.17 3.25 -5.42
CA LEU A 229 5.14 3.63 -6.46
C LEU A 229 6.55 3.86 -5.90
N LYS A 230 6.72 3.72 -4.59
CA LYS A 230 7.99 3.91 -3.89
C LYS A 230 8.36 2.63 -3.14
N ASN A 231 9.63 2.53 -2.74
CA ASN A 231 10.06 1.45 -1.86
C ASN A 231 9.36 1.61 -0.48
N PRO A 232 8.51 0.65 -0.07
CA PRO A 232 7.78 0.73 1.18
C PRO A 232 8.65 0.47 2.41
N LEU A 233 9.95 0.23 2.29
CA LEU A 233 10.83 0.04 3.45
C LEU A 233 11.68 1.28 3.74
N ASP A 234 11.90 2.14 2.75
CA ASP A 234 12.83 3.29 2.85
C ASP A 234 12.48 4.31 3.94
N GLU A 235 11.19 4.47 4.28
CA GLU A 235 10.74 5.38 5.36
C GLU A 235 10.95 4.80 6.76
N LEU A 236 11.10 3.49 6.85
CA LEU A 236 11.22 2.78 8.11
C LEU A 236 12.65 2.37 8.41
N THR A 237 13.59 2.49 7.47
CA THR A 237 14.95 2.03 7.67
C THR A 237 15.82 3.12 8.26
N ASP A 238 16.70 2.72 9.19
CA ASP A 238 17.71 3.63 9.68
C ASP A 238 18.73 3.81 8.57
N THR A 239 18.73 5.00 7.96
CA THR A 239 19.64 5.32 6.87
C THR A 239 21.10 5.09 7.25
N LEU A 240 21.45 5.24 8.53
CA LEU A 240 22.82 5.06 9.00
C LEU A 240 23.20 3.58 9.09
N GLU A 241 22.30 2.72 9.57
CA GLU A 241 22.57 1.28 9.67
C GLU A 241 22.58 0.59 8.30
N GLU A 242 21.70 0.99 7.37
CA GLU A 242 21.59 0.33 6.07
C GLU A 242 22.47 0.94 4.98
N ARG A 243 22.68 2.26 4.99
CA ARG A 243 23.44 2.95 3.93
C ARG A 243 24.85 3.33 4.38
N GLY A 244 25.17 3.13 5.66
CA GLY A 244 26.33 3.76 6.29
C GLY A 244 26.18 5.28 6.30
N ILE A 245 27.17 5.95 6.88
CA ILE A 245 27.32 7.39 6.62
C ILE A 245 27.99 7.51 5.25
N PRO A 246 27.47 8.31 4.30
CA PRO A 246 28.13 8.53 3.02
C PRO A 246 29.34 9.45 3.24
N PHE A 247 30.32 9.00 4.01
CA PHE A 247 31.67 9.51 3.93
C PHE A 247 32.39 8.59 2.95
N THR A 248 32.48 8.99 1.69
CA THR A 248 33.57 8.50 0.86
C THR A 248 34.84 9.09 1.44
N VAL A 249 35.43 8.43 2.43
CA VAL A 249 36.87 8.55 2.66
C VAL A 249 37.46 7.93 1.40
N GLN A 250 37.96 8.77 0.49
CA GLN A 250 38.78 8.25 -0.59
C GLN A 250 39.89 7.44 0.08
N GLU A 251 40.03 6.16 -0.28
CA GLU A 251 41.01 5.22 0.29
C GLU A 251 42.47 5.60 0.00
N ASP A 252 42.70 6.78 -0.59
CA ASP A 252 44.00 7.41 -0.59
C ASP A 252 44.21 8.01 0.80
N GLY A 253 44.78 7.18 1.70
CA GLY A 253 45.18 7.50 3.08
C GLY A 253 46.18 8.65 3.19
N SER A 254 45.77 9.82 2.69
CA SER A 254 46.49 11.06 2.69
C SER A 254 45.59 12.08 3.37
N ASP A 255 45.89 12.37 4.64
CA ASP A 255 45.45 13.59 5.32
C ASP A 255 45.96 14.87 4.61
N GLN A 256 46.62 14.74 3.46
CA GLN A 256 47.22 15.80 2.67
C GLN A 256 46.23 16.51 1.72
N LEU A 257 44.98 16.02 1.58
CA LEU A 257 43.97 16.70 0.75
C LEU A 257 42.97 17.54 1.55
N LEU A 258 43.07 17.56 2.88
CA LEU A 258 42.45 18.61 3.71
C LEU A 258 43.36 19.84 3.74
N GLU A 259 43.62 20.42 2.57
CA GLU A 259 44.30 21.70 2.50
C GLU A 259 43.34 22.80 2.96
N TRP A 260 43.50 23.23 4.22
CA TRP A 260 42.93 24.49 4.67
C TRP A 260 43.62 25.61 3.88
N THR A 261 42.91 26.14 2.87
CA THR A 261 43.36 27.31 2.12
C THR A 261 42.48 28.50 2.48
N SER A 262 43.11 29.61 2.85
CA SER A 262 42.43 30.87 3.19
C SER A 262 41.54 31.41 2.07
N THR A 263 41.73 30.93 0.84
CA THR A 263 40.91 31.23 -0.33
C THR A 263 39.52 30.58 -0.30
N ASN A 264 39.35 29.45 0.39
CA ASN A 264 38.06 28.73 0.47
C ASN A 264 37.39 28.87 1.84
N ALA A 265 38.02 29.59 2.78
CA ALA A 265 37.44 29.90 4.07
C ALA A 265 36.40 31.02 3.92
N ILE A 266 35.16 30.78 4.36
CA ILE A 266 34.20 31.85 4.59
C ILE A 266 34.63 32.57 5.87
N ILE A 267 35.48 33.59 5.72
CA ILE A 267 35.92 34.46 6.80
C ILE A 267 34.80 35.47 7.04
N GLY A 268 34.15 35.38 8.20
CA GLY A 268 33.21 36.42 8.66
C GLY A 268 33.92 37.77 8.72
N THR A 269 33.35 38.77 8.04
CA THR A 269 33.83 40.15 8.07
C THR A 269 33.11 40.91 9.17
N ASP A 270 33.27 40.45 10.42
CA ASP A 270 32.86 41.26 11.55
C ASP A 270 33.80 42.48 11.61
N ALA A 271 33.21 43.68 11.60
CA ALA A 271 33.98 44.91 11.72
C ALA A 271 34.77 44.88 13.04
N PRO A 272 36.04 45.35 13.06
CA PRO A 272 36.81 45.41 14.29
C PRO A 272 36.05 46.25 15.33
N ASP A 273 35.95 45.73 16.55
CA ASP A 273 35.34 46.47 17.66
C ASP A 273 35.96 47.87 17.75
N PRO A 274 35.15 48.93 17.88
CA PRO A 274 35.67 50.29 17.98
C PRO A 274 36.62 50.37 19.17
N GLN A 275 37.84 50.87 18.92
CA GLN A 275 38.85 50.99 19.97
C GLN A 275 38.28 51.77 21.16
N PRO A 276 38.49 51.30 22.41
CA PRO A 276 38.01 52.01 23.58
C PRO A 276 38.67 53.39 23.63
N ALA A 277 37.84 54.43 23.74
CA ALA A 277 38.31 55.80 23.85
C ALA A 277 39.30 55.93 25.02
N PRO A 278 40.38 56.70 24.87
CA PRO A 278 41.36 56.89 25.94
C PRO A 278 40.66 57.51 27.15
N VAL A 279 40.62 56.76 28.24
CA VAL A 279 40.14 57.23 29.53
C VAL A 279 41.06 58.36 29.97
N LYS A 280 40.57 59.60 29.93
CA LYS A 280 41.22 60.72 30.61
C LYS A 280 41.10 60.46 32.11
N ILE A 281 42.19 60.02 32.71
CA ILE A 281 42.34 60.03 34.16
C ILE A 281 42.50 61.49 34.57
N GLN A 282 41.52 62.02 35.31
CA GLN A 282 41.65 63.24 36.13
C GLN A 282 41.82 62.82 37.58
#